data_AF-A0A930YH51-F1
#
_entry.id   AF-A0A930YH51-F1
#
_cell.length_a   1.000
_cell.length_b   1.000
_cell.length_c   1.000
_cell.angle_alpha   90.00
_cell.angle_beta   90.00
_cell.angle_gamma   90.00
#
_symmetry.space_group_name_H-M   'P 1'
#
loop_
_entity.id
_entity.type
_entity.pdbx_description
1 polymer ?
#
loop_
_entity_poly.entity_id
_entity_poly.type
_entity_poly.pdbx_seq_one_letter_code
_entity_poly.pdbx_strand_id
1 'polypeptide(L)'
;MTSAPAGYSGTPLPQKLGIKPGLVVFLDGQPHQVDLGDLPATNVVRRLPRSADITLTWHTSLAALEKRLPVLFERTSSAGMVWVCWPKKASKVLTDLDENKVRDLGLELGFVDVKVAAVDQTWSGLKFVRRLRDR
;
A
#
# COMPACT_ATOMS: atom_id res chain seq x y z
N MET A 1 -26.32 1.74 13.65
CA MET A 1 -25.54 2.87 14.21
C MET A 1 -24.46 3.22 13.21
N THR A 2 -24.65 4.30 12.46
CA THR A 2 -23.78 4.67 11.34
C THR A 2 -22.73 5.64 11.86
N SER A 3 -21.48 5.19 11.93
CA SER A 3 -20.33 6.03 12.31
C SER A 3 -20.00 6.99 11.18
N ALA A 4 -19.88 8.28 11.50
CA ALA A 4 -19.65 9.36 10.53
C ALA A 4 -18.25 9.26 9.90
N PRO A 5 -18.05 9.71 8.64
CA PRO A 5 -16.81 9.45 7.94
C PRO A 5 -15.83 10.59 8.18
N ALA A 6 -14.66 10.24 8.72
CA ALA A 6 -13.56 11.17 8.86
C ALA A 6 -12.94 11.49 7.48
N GLY A 7 -12.93 12.78 7.10
CA GLY A 7 -12.04 13.35 6.08
C GLY A 7 -12.38 13.03 4.62
N TYR A 8 -13.44 13.63 4.07
CA TYR A 8 -13.77 13.49 2.65
C TYR A 8 -12.93 14.42 1.76
N SER A 9 -11.75 13.95 1.35
CA SER A 9 -11.46 14.05 -0.09
C SER A 9 -12.50 13.16 -0.78
N GLY A 10 -13.47 13.76 -1.49
CA GLY A 10 -14.54 13.05 -2.21
C GLY A 10 -14.04 12.12 -3.34
N THR A 11 -12.73 12.01 -3.50
CA THR A 11 -12.06 11.07 -4.40
C THR A 11 -12.22 9.64 -3.88
N PRO A 12 -12.77 8.70 -4.68
CA PRO A 12 -12.84 7.28 -4.33
C PRO A 12 -11.48 6.71 -3.97
N LEU A 13 -11.46 5.77 -3.02
CA LEU A 13 -10.22 5.14 -2.53
C LEU A 13 -9.37 4.53 -3.67
N PRO A 14 -9.92 3.82 -4.67
CA PRO A 14 -9.12 3.29 -5.78
C PRO A 14 -8.36 4.39 -6.53
N GLN A 15 -9.01 5.54 -6.75
CA GLN A 15 -8.39 6.69 -7.41
C GLN A 15 -7.30 7.33 -6.52
N LYS A 16 -7.52 7.40 -5.20
CA LYS A 16 -6.48 7.82 -4.24
C LYS A 16 -5.27 6.88 -4.28
N LEU A 17 -5.49 5.57 -4.41
CA LEU A 17 -4.43 4.56 -4.50
C LEU A 17 -3.75 4.53 -5.88
N GLY A 18 -4.29 5.27 -6.86
CA GLY A 18 -3.75 5.34 -8.22
C GLY A 18 -4.16 4.15 -9.10
N ILE A 19 -5.15 3.37 -8.66
CA ILE A 19 -5.67 2.21 -9.39
C ILE A 19 -6.46 2.69 -10.60
N LYS A 20 -6.11 2.14 -11.78
CA LYS A 20 -6.68 2.47 -13.08
C LYS A 20 -6.91 1.19 -13.89
N PRO A 21 -7.79 1.21 -14.91
CA PRO A 21 -7.96 0.09 -15.82
C PRO A 21 -6.63 -0.34 -16.48
N GLY A 22 -6.49 -1.65 -16.72
CA GLY A 22 -5.33 -2.24 -17.40
C GLY A 22 -4.10 -2.48 -16.52
N LEU A 23 -4.09 -2.05 -15.26
CA LEU A 23 -2.99 -2.29 -14.33
C LEU A 23 -3.08 -3.65 -13.64
N VAL A 24 -1.94 -4.29 -13.41
CA VAL A 24 -1.84 -5.46 -12.53
C VAL A 24 -1.77 -5.00 -11.08
N VAL A 25 -2.84 -5.27 -10.33
CA VAL A 25 -2.94 -4.92 -8.90
C VAL A 25 -2.69 -6.16 -8.06
N PHE A 26 -1.58 -6.18 -7.33
CA PHE A 26 -1.26 -7.24 -6.39
C PHE A 26 -1.67 -6.85 -4.97
N LEU A 27 -2.51 -7.68 -4.34
CA LEU A 27 -2.93 -7.54 -2.95
C LEU A 27 -2.21 -8.57 -2.09
N ASP A 28 -1.27 -8.11 -1.27
CA ASP A 28 -0.40 -8.93 -0.43
C ASP A 28 -0.84 -8.84 1.05
N GLY A 29 -1.44 -9.90 1.57
CA GLY A 29 -1.86 -9.94 2.97
C GLY A 29 -3.04 -9.03 3.34
N GLN A 30 -3.89 -8.65 2.37
CA GLN A 30 -5.09 -7.85 2.62
C GLN A 30 -5.98 -8.50 3.71
N PRO A 31 -6.26 -7.80 4.82
CA PRO A 31 -7.21 -8.28 5.82
C PRO A 31 -8.63 -8.37 5.26
N HIS A 32 -9.40 -9.37 5.67
CA HIS A 32 -10.76 -9.60 5.17
C HIS A 32 -11.72 -8.42 5.38
N GLN A 33 -11.51 -7.60 6.40
CA GLN A 33 -12.35 -6.45 6.71
C GLN A 33 -12.02 -5.20 5.88
N VAL A 34 -10.89 -5.19 5.17
CA VAL A 34 -10.47 -4.03 4.36
C VAL A 34 -11.18 -4.08 3.02
N ASP A 35 -12.13 -3.17 2.84
CA ASP A 35 -12.77 -2.93 1.56
C ASP A 35 -12.04 -1.82 0.79
N LEU A 36 -11.64 -2.10 -0.45
CA LEU A 36 -11.00 -1.11 -1.33
C LEU A 36 -12.02 -0.39 -2.23
N GLY A 37 -13.30 -0.79 -2.17
CA GLY A 37 -14.35 -0.38 -3.09
C GLY A 37 -14.22 -1.03 -4.46
N ASP A 38 -15.01 -0.55 -5.42
CA ASP A 38 -15.00 -1.03 -6.79
C ASP A 38 -13.66 -0.70 -7.47
N LEU A 39 -12.82 -1.73 -7.63
CA LEU A 39 -11.54 -1.59 -8.30
C LEU A 39 -11.76 -1.52 -9.82
N PRO A 40 -11.34 -0.43 -10.49
CA PRO A 40 -11.46 -0.33 -11.95
C PRO A 40 -10.43 -1.21 -12.69
N ALA A 41 -9.58 -1.95 -11.96
CA ALA A 41 -8.58 -2.84 -12.52
C ALA A 41 -9.18 -4.23 -12.76
N THR A 42 -9.04 -4.73 -13.99
CA THR A 42 -9.49 -6.06 -14.39
C THR A 42 -8.55 -7.17 -13.93
N ASN A 43 -7.33 -6.85 -13.47
CA ASN A 43 -6.31 -7.84 -13.10
C ASN A 43 -5.85 -7.68 -11.65
N VAL A 44 -6.74 -8.03 -10.72
CA VAL A 44 -6.44 -8.08 -9.28
C VAL A 44 -5.97 -9.49 -8.92
N VAL A 45 -4.75 -9.61 -8.41
CA VAL A 45 -4.13 -10.90 -8.04
C VAL A 45 -3.79 -10.95 -6.56
N ARG A 46 -3.86 -12.14 -5.96
CA ARG A 46 -3.52 -12.41 -4.55
C ARG A 46 -2.30 -13.31 -4.38
N ARG A 47 -1.76 -13.83 -5.50
CA ARG A 47 -0.48 -14.54 -5.55
C ARG A 47 0.55 -13.62 -6.17
N LEU A 48 1.78 -13.65 -5.64
CA LEU A 48 2.87 -12.79 -6.10
C LEU A 48 3.08 -12.97 -7.62
N PRO A 49 2.81 -11.95 -8.44
CA PRO A 49 3.01 -12.04 -9.88
C PRO A 49 4.49 -11.85 -10.25
N ARG A 50 4.85 -12.11 -11.52
CA ARG A 50 6.19 -11.82 -12.04
C ARG A 50 6.52 -10.33 -12.01
N SER A 51 5.51 -9.50 -12.27
CA SER A 51 5.57 -8.03 -12.21
C SER A 51 4.19 -7.48 -11.84
N ALA A 52 4.14 -6.45 -11.02
CA ALA A 52 2.94 -5.73 -10.65
C ALA A 52 3.12 -4.22 -10.89
N ASP A 53 2.04 -3.55 -11.32
CA ASP A 53 2.02 -2.10 -11.48
C ASP A 53 1.64 -1.40 -10.18
N ILE A 54 0.79 -2.04 -9.38
CA ILE A 54 0.41 -1.56 -8.06
C ILE A 54 0.44 -2.75 -7.11
N THR A 55 1.29 -2.67 -6.10
CA THR A 55 1.25 -3.58 -4.95
C THR A 55 0.62 -2.84 -3.77
N LEU A 56 -0.35 -3.45 -3.11
CA LEU A 56 -0.76 -3.08 -1.76
C LEU A 56 -0.37 -4.20 -0.81
N THR A 57 0.40 -3.87 0.23
CA THR A 57 0.85 -4.85 1.22
C THR A 57 0.49 -4.40 2.63
N TRP A 58 0.01 -5.33 3.47
CA TRP A 58 -0.39 -5.05 4.85
C TRP A 58 0.52 -5.75 5.83
N HIS A 59 1.05 -5.00 6.80
CA HIS A 59 1.96 -5.52 7.82
C HIS A 59 1.64 -4.94 9.19
N THR A 60 1.85 -5.74 10.23
CA THR A 60 1.75 -5.32 11.63
C THR A 60 3.10 -5.39 12.36
N SER A 61 4.14 -5.97 11.75
CA SER A 61 5.49 -5.99 12.32
C SER A 61 6.56 -5.54 11.33
N LEU A 62 7.55 -4.82 11.85
CA LEU A 62 8.72 -4.38 11.10
C LEU A 62 9.51 -5.57 10.57
N ALA A 63 9.75 -6.59 11.40
CA ALA A 63 10.48 -7.78 10.99
C ALA A 63 9.84 -8.54 9.80
N ALA A 64 8.51 -8.54 9.71
CA ALA A 64 7.82 -9.12 8.55
C ALA A 64 7.93 -8.23 7.31
N LEU A 65 7.84 -6.91 7.50
CA LEU A 65 7.98 -5.94 6.43
C LEU A 65 9.40 -5.96 5.84
N GLU A 66 10.45 -5.97 6.67
CA GLU A 66 11.87 -6.05 6.26
C GLU A 66 12.15 -7.23 5.34
N LYS A 67 11.53 -8.39 5.62
CA LYS A 67 11.67 -9.59 4.78
C LYS A 67 10.89 -9.48 3.47
N ARG A 68 9.73 -8.82 3.50
CA ARG A 68 8.79 -8.84 2.37
C ARG A 68 9.04 -7.72 1.38
N LEU A 69 9.32 -6.51 1.86
CA LEU A 69 9.40 -5.30 1.04
C LEU A 69 10.45 -5.37 -0.08
N PRO A 70 11.65 -5.93 0.12
CA PRO A 70 12.63 -6.09 -0.97
C PRO A 70 12.08 -6.90 -2.14
N VAL A 71 11.36 -8.00 -1.86
CA VAL A 71 10.73 -8.86 -2.88
C VAL A 71 9.65 -8.09 -3.63
N LEU A 72 8.83 -7.30 -2.93
CA LEU A 72 7.78 -6.50 -3.56
C LEU A 72 8.38 -5.42 -4.47
N PHE A 73 9.46 -4.77 -4.03
CA PHE A 73 10.18 -3.76 -4.80
C PHE A 73 10.83 -4.36 -6.05
N GLU A 74 11.41 -5.56 -5.98
CA GLU A 74 11.92 -6.29 -7.14
C GLU A 74 10.82 -6.59 -8.16
N ARG A 75 9.63 -7.01 -7.69
CA ARG A 75 8.46 -7.35 -8.53
C ARG A 75 7.68 -6.13 -9.01
N THR A 76 8.12 -4.91 -8.70
CA THR A 76 7.42 -3.68 -9.13
C THR A 76 7.91 -3.25 -10.50
N SER A 77 6.96 -3.03 -11.44
CA SER A 77 7.25 -2.53 -12.78
C SER A 77 7.95 -1.16 -12.74
N SER A 78 8.65 -0.75 -13.81
CA SER A 78 9.46 0.49 -13.81
C SER A 78 8.66 1.74 -13.43
N ALA A 79 7.42 1.85 -13.93
CA ALA A 79 6.49 2.93 -13.61
C ALA A 79 5.49 2.57 -12.48
N GLY A 80 5.68 1.41 -11.84
CA GLY A 80 4.81 0.89 -10.82
C GLY A 80 4.97 1.57 -9.46
N MET A 81 4.14 1.16 -8.52
CA MET A 81 4.13 1.68 -7.15
C MET A 81 3.83 0.59 -6.13
N VAL A 82 4.34 0.79 -4.92
CA VAL A 82 4.04 -0.06 -3.77
C VAL A 82 3.43 0.80 -2.67
N TRP A 83 2.28 0.37 -2.17
CA TRP A 83 1.63 0.91 -0.99
C TRP A 83 1.89 -0.01 0.18
N VAL A 84 2.67 0.47 1.15
CA VAL A 84 2.86 -0.24 2.43
C VAL A 84 1.83 0.25 3.42
N CYS A 85 0.98 -0.66 3.89
CA CYS A 85 -0.12 -0.39 4.80
C CYS A 85 0.19 -0.88 6.21
N TRP A 86 0.04 0.00 7.19
CA TRP A 86 0.23 -0.31 8.62
C TRP A 86 -0.97 0.18 9.46
N PRO A 87 -1.22 -0.41 10.63
CA PRO A 87 -2.31 0.04 11.49
C PRO A 87 -2.02 1.43 12.05
N LYS A 88 -3.03 2.29 12.04
CA LYS A 88 -2.99 3.60 12.70
C LYS A 88 -2.86 3.41 14.20
N LYS A 89 -2.16 4.32 14.88
CA LYS A 89 -2.03 4.35 16.35
C LYS A 89 -3.40 4.29 17.06
N ALA A 90 -4.43 4.93 16.50
CA ALA A 90 -5.78 4.96 17.07
C ALA A 90 -6.59 3.66 16.87
N SER A 91 -6.15 2.73 16.01
CA SER A 91 -6.91 1.53 15.64
C SER A 91 -6.93 0.44 16.72
N LYS A 92 -6.05 0.53 17.72
CA LYS A 92 -5.83 -0.49 18.77
C LYS A 92 -5.34 -1.85 18.26
N VAL A 93 -5.03 -1.99 16.98
CA VAL A 93 -4.33 -3.17 16.45
C VAL A 93 -2.87 -3.11 16.93
N LEU A 94 -2.39 -4.20 17.53
CA LEU A 94 -1.01 -4.29 18.00
C LEU A 94 -0.05 -4.25 16.82
N THR A 95 0.90 -3.31 16.85
CA THR A 95 1.93 -3.17 15.84
C THR A 95 3.14 -2.47 16.41
N ASP A 96 4.33 -2.79 15.89
CA ASP A 96 5.55 -2.02 16.12
C ASP A 96 5.84 -1.03 14.97
N LEU A 97 4.97 -0.93 13.97
CA LEU A 97 5.12 -0.06 12.81
C LEU A 97 4.54 1.34 13.06
N ASP A 98 5.21 2.33 12.50
CA ASP A 98 4.70 3.69 12.31
C ASP A 98 5.17 4.21 10.94
N GLU A 99 4.77 5.43 10.59
CA GLU A 99 5.12 6.03 9.31
C GLU A 99 6.63 6.16 9.11
N ASN A 100 7.38 6.49 10.17
CA ASN A 100 8.83 6.71 10.07
C ASN A 100 9.53 5.39 9.78
N LYS A 101 9.21 4.32 10.51
CA LYS A 101 9.79 2.99 10.27
C LYS A 101 9.50 2.48 8.86
N VAL A 102 8.28 2.70 8.36
CA VAL A 102 7.91 2.32 6.99
C VAL A 102 8.68 3.16 5.97
N ARG A 103 8.75 4.48 6.17
CA ARG A 103 9.50 5.41 5.30
C ARG A 103 10.98 5.05 5.25
N ASP A 104 11.62 4.95 6.42
CA ASP A 104 13.06 4.73 6.55
C ASP A 104 13.48 3.45 5.82
N LEU A 105 12.76 2.34 6.04
CA LEU A 105 13.01 1.09 5.34
C LEU A 105 12.85 1.21 3.81
N GLY A 106 11.79 1.89 3.34
CA GLY A 106 11.58 2.08 1.90
C GLY A 106 12.67 2.93 1.24
N LEU A 107 13.16 3.95 1.94
CA LEU A 107 14.26 4.81 1.48
C LEU A 107 15.61 4.07 1.48
N GLU A 108 15.88 3.25 2.50
CA GLU A 108 17.07 2.40 2.59
C GLU A 108 17.15 1.42 1.41
N LEU A 109 16.00 0.87 1.00
CA LEU A 109 15.87 -0.01 -0.16
C LEU A 109 15.90 0.74 -1.52
N GLY A 110 16.17 2.05 -1.51
CA GLY A 110 16.42 2.85 -2.71
C GLY A 110 15.17 3.43 -3.39
N PHE A 111 13.98 3.18 -2.85
CA PHE A 111 12.75 3.80 -3.34
C PHE A 111 12.60 5.23 -2.79
N VAL A 112 11.61 5.96 -3.27
CA VAL A 112 11.22 7.26 -2.74
C VAL A 112 9.76 7.25 -2.36
N ASP A 113 9.44 7.85 -1.22
CA ASP A 113 8.07 8.04 -0.79
C ASP A 113 7.41 9.22 -1.53
N VAL A 114 6.10 9.13 -1.73
CA VAL A 114 5.35 10.11 -2.53
C VAL A 114 4.19 10.72 -1.75
N LYS A 115 3.37 9.86 -1.13
CA LYS A 115 2.17 10.31 -0.40
C LYS A 115 1.70 9.28 0.60
N VAL A 116 1.16 9.78 1.71
CA VAL A 116 0.38 9.00 2.67
C VAL A 116 -1.12 9.11 2.34
N ALA A 117 -1.87 8.04 2.55
CA ALA A 117 -3.33 8.05 2.50
C ALA A 117 -3.93 7.15 3.58
N ALA A 118 -5.11 7.51 4.08
CA ALA A 118 -5.92 6.57 4.84
C ALA A 118 -6.50 5.54 3.87
N VAL A 119 -6.27 4.25 4.14
CA VAL A 119 -6.91 3.15 3.42
C VAL A 119 -8.33 2.96 3.94
N ASP A 120 -8.47 2.82 5.25
CA ASP A 120 -9.76 2.79 5.93
C ASP A 120 -9.61 3.42 7.34
N GLN A 121 -10.48 3.09 8.29
CA GLN A 121 -10.38 3.58 9.66
C GLN A 121 -9.19 2.98 10.43
N THR A 122 -8.74 1.78 10.07
CA THR A 122 -7.71 1.00 10.75
C THR A 122 -6.33 1.24 10.14
N TRP A 123 -6.21 1.36 8.82
CA TRP A 123 -4.96 1.30 8.09
C TRP A 123 -4.60 2.64 7.43
N SER A 124 -3.36 3.05 7.59
CA SER A 124 -2.70 4.05 6.75
C SER A 124 -1.87 3.35 5.68
N GLY A 125 -1.61 4.02 4.56
CA GLY A 125 -0.73 3.54 3.51
C GLY A 125 0.26 4.63 3.06
N LEU A 126 1.51 4.24 2.82
CA LEU A 126 2.56 5.09 2.25
C LEU A 126 2.94 4.57 0.87
N LYS A 127 2.86 5.45 -0.13
CA LYS A 127 3.21 5.14 -1.51
C LYS A 127 4.70 5.32 -1.74
N PHE A 128 5.33 4.27 -2.27
CA PHE A 128 6.69 4.26 -2.81
C PHE A 128 6.70 4.07 -4.32
N VAL A 129 7.69 4.69 -4.96
CA VAL A 129 8.00 4.51 -6.39
C VAL A 129 9.51 4.45 -6.60
N ARG A 130 9.94 3.91 -7.75
CA ARG A 130 11.33 4.06 -8.21
C ARG A 130 11.64 5.54 -8.44
N ARG A 131 12.87 5.95 -8.09
CA ARG A 131 13.40 7.29 -8.44
C ARG A 131 13.35 7.47 -9.94
N LEU A 132 13.13 8.70 -10.41
CA LEU A 132 12.98 8.98 -11.84
C LEU A 132 14.19 8.53 -12.67
N ARG A 133 15.40 8.62 -12.12
CA ARG A 133 16.65 8.18 -12.77
C ARG A 133 16.77 6.65 -12.91
N ASP A 134 15.97 5.90 -12.17
CA ASP A 134 16.01 4.43 -12.09
C ASP A 134 14.78 3.79 -12.78
N ARG A 135 14.11 4.54 -13.68
CA ARG A 135 12.93 4.11 -14.46
C ARG A 135 13.28 3.84 -15.91
#